data_AF-A0A7Y5KKI1-F1
#
_entry.id   AF-A0A7Y5KKI1-F1
#
_cell.length_a   1.000
_cell.length_b   1.000
_cell.length_c   1.000
_cell.angle_alpha   90.00
_cell.angle_beta   90.00
_cell.angle_gamma   90.00
#
_symmetry.space_group_name_H-M   'P 1'
#
loop_
_entity.id
_entity.type
_entity.pdbx_description
1 polymer ?
#
loop_
_entity_poly.entity_id
_entity_poly.type
_entity_poly.pdbx_seq_one_letter_code
_entity_poly.pdbx_strand_id
1 'polypeptide(L)' 'MPDALVVVVPALLAAVLLLSGVTKLGDGDRLAAWRDLGVPAGLRRQVLATAHPYVEILLAVALLLTGGAVHVVAAA' A
#
# COMPACT_ATOMS: atom_id res chain seq x y z
N MET A 1 -18.93 -7.80 -18.39
CA MET A 1 -18.02 -8.30 -17.33
C MET A 1 -17.55 -7.16 -16.39
N PRO A 2 -18.40 -6.23 -15.92
CA PRO A 2 -17.97 -5.16 -14.99
C PRO A 2 -17.47 -5.72 -13.65
N ASP A 3 -17.92 -6.92 -13.28
CA ASP A 3 -17.64 -7.61 -12.02
C ASP A 3 -16.17 -8.04 -11.90
N ALA A 4 -15.53 -8.34 -13.03
CA ALA A 4 -14.11 -8.71 -13.07
C ALA A 4 -13.21 -7.52 -12.68
N LEU A 5 -13.57 -6.30 -13.09
CA LEU A 5 -12.79 -5.10 -12.76
C LEU A 5 -12.89 -4.76 -11.27
N VAL A 6 -14.03 -5.04 -10.63
CA VAL A 6 -14.26 -4.84 -9.19
C VAL A 6 -13.33 -5.71 -8.34
N VAL A 7 -12.86 -6.85 -8.85
CA VAL A 7 -11.92 -7.75 -8.15
C VAL A 7 -10.48 -7.50 -8.55
N VAL A 8 -10.23 -7.42 -9.85
CA VAL A 8 -8.88 -7.37 -10.41
C VAL A 8 -8.18 -6.06 -10.02
N VAL A 9 -8.89 -4.93 -10.04
CA VAL A 9 -8.28 -3.63 -9.72
C VAL A 9 -7.83 -3.55 -8.26
N PRO A 10 -8.65 -3.86 -7.24
CA PRO A 10 -8.20 -3.88 -5.85
C PRO A 10 -7.11 -4.91 -5.57
N ALA A 11 -7.17 -6.08 -6.20
CA ALA A 11 -6.15 -7.11 -6.04
C ALA A 11 -4.79 -6.67 -6.59
N LEU A 12 -4.76 -6.05 -7.77
CA LEU A 12 -3.54 -5.48 -8.35
C LEU A 12 -2.99 -4.35 -7.48
N LEU A 13 -3.84 -3.44 -7.01
CA LEU A 13 -3.45 -2.37 -6.09
C LEU A 13 -2.84 -2.94 -4.80
N ALA A 14 -3.47 -3.95 -4.20
CA ALA A 14 -2.95 -4.60 -3.01
C ALA A 14 -1.59 -5.26 -3.27
N ALA A 15 -1.41 -5.94 -4.40
CA ALA A 15 -0.14 -6.55 -4.77
C ALA A 15 0.98 -5.50 -4.93
N VAL A 16 0.68 -4.38 -5.60
CA VAL A 16 1.63 -3.27 -5.77
C VAL A 16 2.00 -2.65 -4.42
N LEU A 17 1.01 -2.40 -3.55
CA LEU A 17 1.24 -1.84 -2.22
C LEU A 17 2.05 -2.78 -1.31
N LEU A 18 1.78 -4.09 -1.33
CA LEU A 18 2.57 -5.08 -0.60
C LEU A 18 4.01 -5.09 -1.08
N LEU A 19 4.22 -5.21 -2.39
CA LEU A 19 5.56 -5.25 -2.96
C LEU A 19 6.33 -3.96 -2.63
N SER A 20 5.68 -2.81 -2.78
CA SER A 20 6.27 -1.50 -2.49
C SER A 20 6.57 -1.30 -1.00
N GLY A 21 5.68 -1.73 -0.11
CA GLY A 21 5.89 -1.64 1.33
C GLY A 21 7.03 -2.53 1.80
N VAL A 22 7.09 -3.77 1.30
CA VAL A 22 8.16 -4.73 1.64
C VAL A 22 9.52 -4.26 1.13
N THR A 23 9.62 -3.72 -0.08
CA THR A 23 10.90 -3.19 -0.58
C THR A 23 11.38 -2.00 0.25
N LYS A 24 10.49 -1.12 0.68
CA LYS A 24 10.81 0.02 1.57
C LYS A 24 11.23 -0.37 2.99
N LEU A 25 10.93 -1.58 3.45
CA LEU A 25 11.42 -2.08 4.75
C LEU A 25 12.93 -2.39 4.71
N GLY A 26 13.46 -2.76 3.54
CA GLY A 26 14.89 -3.09 3.35
C GLY A 26 15.81 -1.88 3.17
N ASP A 27 15.28 -0.69 2.88
CA ASP A 27 16.08 0.51 2.65
C ASP A 27 16.43 1.26 3.94
N GLY A 28 17.72 1.59 4.08
CA GLY A 28 18.31 2.18 5.29
C GLY A 28 18.12 3.69 5.46
N ASP A 29 17.95 4.47 4.37
CA ASP A 29 17.80 5.93 4.45
C ASP A 29 16.53 6.45 3.76
N ARG A 30 15.42 6.36 4.50
CA ARG A 30 14.08 6.75 4.02
C ARG A 30 13.91 8.27 3.90
N LEU A 31 14.64 9.06 4.69
CA LEU A 31 14.52 10.53 4.65
C LEU A 31 15.27 11.11 3.45
N ALA A 32 16.41 10.53 3.07
CA ALA A 32 17.07 10.88 1.81
C ALA A 32 16.17 10.61 0.62
N ALA A 33 15.56 9.41 0.54
CA ALA A 33 14.61 9.09 -0.53
C ALA A 33 13.46 10.11 -0.63
N TRP A 34 12.92 10.57 0.51
CA TRP A 34 11.85 11.58 0.53
C TRP A 34 12.31 12.96 0.13
N ARG A 35 13.55 13.33 0.47
CA ARG A 35 14.16 14.57 -0.01
C ARG A 35 14.32 14.54 -1.52
N ASP A 36 14.77 13.41 -2.07
CA ASP A 36 15.01 13.25 -3.51
C ASP A 36 13.69 13.24 -4.31
N LEU A 37 12.60 12.76 -3.69
CA LEU A 37 11.23 12.86 -4.20
C LEU A 37 10.59 14.26 -4.02
N GLY A 38 11.30 15.22 -3.42
CA GLY A 38 10.81 16.58 -3.22
C GLY A 38 9.75 16.73 -2.11
N VAL A 39 9.61 15.76 -1.19
CA VAL A 39 8.65 15.83 -0.08
C VAL A 39 8.98 17.05 0.80
N PRO A 40 8.01 17.92 1.14
CA PRO A 40 8.25 19.12 1.94
C PRO A 40 8.87 18.83 3.32
N ALA A 41 9.70 19.75 3.83
CA ALA A 41 10.43 19.58 5.08
C ALA A 41 9.53 19.27 6.30
N GLY A 42 8.33 19.87 6.37
CA GLY A 42 7.37 19.62 7.46
C GLY A 42 6.80 18.19 7.48
N LEU A 43 6.83 17.50 6.34
CA LEU A 43 6.36 16.11 6.16
C LEU A 43 7.50 15.09 6.30
N ARG A 44 8.77 15.48 6.10
CA ARG A 44 9.97 14.63 6.27
C ARG A 44 10.31 14.36 7.74
N ARG A 45 9.36 13.81 8.48
CA ARG A 45 9.57 13.37 9.87
C ARG A 45 9.92 11.90 9.88
N GLN A 46 10.88 11.52 10.71
CA GLN A 46 11.34 10.12 10.79
C GLN A 46 10.23 9.14 11.18
N VAL A 47 9.28 9.57 12.02
CA VAL A 47 8.08 8.79 12.36
C VAL A 47 7.24 8.50 11.12
N LEU A 48 6.97 9.51 10.29
CA LEU A 48 6.22 9.36 9.04
C LEU A 48 6.96 8.47 8.04
N ALA A 49 8.26 8.70 7.86
CA ALA A 49 9.11 7.89 6.98
C ALA A 49 9.19 6.42 7.42
N THR A 50 9.15 6.15 8.73
CA THR A 50 9.16 4.80 9.28
C THR A 50 7.79 4.14 9.20
N ALA A 51 6.71 4.89 9.42
CA ALA A 51 5.35 4.36 9.36
C ALA A 51 4.88 4.04 7.94
N HIS A 52 5.31 4.81 6.93
CA HIS A 52 4.88 4.69 5.54
C HIS A 52 4.84 3.26 4.98
N PRO A 53 5.92 2.44 5.04
CA PRO A 53 5.88 1.07 4.55
C PRO A 53 4.84 0.19 5.26
N TYR A 54 4.64 0.37 6.57
CA TYR A 54 3.62 -0.36 7.32
C TYR A 54 2.20 0.06 6.93
N VAL A 55 1.99 1.36 6.64
CA VAL A 55 0.71 1.87 6.16
C VAL A 55 0.36 1.28 4.79
N GLU A 56 1.32 1.14 3.88
CA GLU A 56 1.11 0.50 2.58
C GLU A 56 0.71 -0.97 2.74
N ILE A 57 1.40 -1.72 3.59
CA ILE A 57 1.08 -3.13 3.88
C ILE A 57 -0.31 -3.24 4.50
N LEU A 58 -0.64 -2.39 5.48
CA LEU A 58 -1.95 -2.38 6.12
C LEU A 58 -3.07 -2.07 5.11
N LEU A 59 -2.87 -1.09 4.23
CA LEU A 59 -3.80 -0.77 3.15
C LEU A 59 -3.99 -1.95 2.19
N ALA A 60 -2.91 -2.63 1.83
CA ALA A 60 -3.01 -3.80 0.97
C ALA A 60 -3.79 -4.94 1.63
N VAL A 61 -3.55 -5.21 2.91
CA VAL A 61 -4.34 -6.18 3.68
C VAL A 61 -5.80 -5.76 3.74
N ALA A 62 -6.08 -4.48 4.01
CA ALA A 62 -7.45 -3.97 4.04
C ALA A 62 -8.15 -4.12 2.67
N LEU A 63 -7.45 -3.86 1.56
CA LEU A 63 -7.96 -4.06 0.21
C LEU A 63 -8.23 -5.53 -0.11
N LEU A 64 -7.37 -6.45 0.32
CA LEU A 64 -7.60 -7.89 0.15
C LEU A 64 -8.79 -8.36 0.99
N LEU A 65 -8.92 -7.86 2.22
CA LEU A 65 -10.05 -8.21 3.10
C LEU A 65 -11.36 -7.64 2.58
N THR A 66 -11.40 -6.37 2.20
CA THR A 66 -12.64 -5.73 1.71
C THR A 66 -12.99 -6.17 0.29
N GLY A 67 -12.02 -6.21 -0.63
CA GLY A 67 -12.24 -6.69 -2.00
C GLY A 67 -12.50 -8.20 -2.07
N GLY A 68 -11.81 -8.99 -1.26
CA GLY A 68 -11.98 -10.45 -1.18
C GLY A 68 -13.24 -10.88 -0.44
N ALA A 69 -13.52 -10.31 0.74
CA ALA A 69 -14.71 -10.69 1.52
C ALA A 69 -16.02 -10.24 0.88
N VAL A 70 -16.05 -9.09 0.20
CA VAL A 70 -17.23 -8.66 -0.58
C VAL A 70 -17.51 -9.66 -1.71
N HIS A 71 -16.48 -10.28 -2.28
CA HIS A 71 -16.66 -11.31 -3.32
C HIS A 71 -17.08 -12.67 -2.76
N VAL A 72 -16.57 -13.09 -1.61
CA VAL A 72 -17.00 -14.34 -0.94
C VAL A 72 -18.48 -14.26 -0.56
N VAL A 73 -18.96 -13.11 -0.09
CA VAL A 73 -20.37 -12.91 0.25
C VAL A 73 -21.26 -12.75 -1.00
N ALA A 74 -20.77 -12.12 -2.08
CA ALA A 74 -21.53 -11.98 -3.33
C ALA A 74 -21.60 -13.28 -4.16
N ALA A 75 -20.67 -14.21 -3.95
CA ALA A 75 -20.64 -15.52 -4.61
C ALA A 75 -21.29 -16.65 -3.79
N ALA A 76 -21.82 -16.35 -2.59
CA ALA A 76 -22.56 -17.26 -1.72
C ALA A 76 -24.07 -17.02 -1.82
#